data_AF-A0A2S5A7A8-F1
#
_entry.id   AF-A0A2S5A7A8-F1
#
_cell.length_a   1.000
_cell.length_b   1.000
_cell.length_c   1.000
_cell.angle_alpha   90.00
_cell.angle_beta   90.00
_cell.angle_gamma   90.00
#
_symmetry.space_group_name_H-M   'P 1'
#
loop_
_entity.id
_entity.type
_entity.pdbx_description
1 polymer ?
#
loop_
_entity_poly.entity_id
_entity_poly.type
_entity_poly.pdbx_seq_one_letter_code
_entity_poly.pdbx_strand_id
1 'polypeptide(L)'
;MRFRRVSIVFMFLLLPLVTARASRKWGFWAHMQINRMAVFTLPEEMLGFYKRNIDYITKHAVDPDKLRYLLKNEAPKHYIDLDLYPELFTQTKLRQWNEAVSCYSVDTLEANGVLPWNIEQFMKRLTRAFANRDSAAVLRCSAFLGHYLADASVPLHTTSNYNGQKTNQKGIHAFWETRLPVLFAENYDQLTGRSVYINNTSSYIWKLIFQSHSAVDSVLCFEEELNKTTAAERKFGLNNKNGAIVSDYSEEYARNYHQRLNGMVERRMQAAISSVGNFWYTAWVNAGQPDLNNWRLHESSEGLDSLQYSKTKLKTREEE
;
A
#
# COMPACT_ATOMS: atom_id res chain seq x y z
N MET A 1 -17.41 -68.13 -35.85
CA MET A 1 -17.57 -66.98 -34.92
C MET A 1 -16.18 -66.44 -34.56
N ARG A 2 -15.81 -65.27 -35.09
CA ARG A 2 -14.54 -64.57 -34.77
C ARG A 2 -14.85 -63.44 -33.78
N PHE A 3 -14.39 -63.55 -32.55
CA PHE A 3 -14.46 -62.46 -31.57
C PHE A 3 -13.38 -61.41 -31.90
N ARG A 4 -13.81 -60.21 -32.32
CA ARG A 4 -12.95 -59.04 -32.46
C ARG A 4 -12.64 -58.49 -31.07
N ARG A 5 -11.36 -58.49 -30.68
CA ARG A 5 -10.86 -57.75 -29.50
C ARG A 5 -10.87 -56.26 -29.84
N VAL A 6 -11.66 -55.47 -29.11
CA VAL A 6 -11.61 -54.01 -29.17
C VAL A 6 -10.56 -53.57 -28.16
N SER A 7 -9.41 -53.10 -28.65
CA SER A 7 -8.40 -52.46 -27.82
C SER A 7 -8.85 -51.03 -27.50
N ILE A 8 -9.23 -50.79 -26.23
CA ILE A 8 -9.54 -49.45 -25.74
C ILE A 8 -8.20 -48.74 -25.49
N VAL A 9 -7.85 -47.81 -26.38
CA VAL A 9 -6.71 -46.91 -26.21
C VAL A 9 -7.13 -45.82 -25.22
N PHE A 10 -6.61 -45.87 -23.99
CA PHE A 10 -6.73 -44.79 -23.01
C PHE A 10 -5.87 -43.61 -23.48
N MET A 11 -6.50 -42.62 -24.11
CA MET A 11 -5.90 -41.34 -24.43
C MET A 11 -5.79 -40.54 -23.12
N PHE A 12 -4.59 -40.51 -22.53
CA PHE A 12 -4.27 -39.58 -21.44
C PHE A 12 -4.36 -38.15 -21.98
N LEU A 13 -5.48 -37.47 -21.70
CA LEU A 13 -5.62 -36.03 -21.84
C LEU A 13 -4.64 -35.39 -20.85
N LEU A 14 -3.50 -34.93 -21.38
CA LEU A 14 -2.61 -33.97 -20.73
C LEU A 14 -3.41 -32.69 -20.47
N LEU A 15 -4.04 -32.60 -19.30
CA LEU A 15 -4.55 -31.33 -18.80
C LEU A 15 -3.37 -30.37 -18.70
N PRO A 16 -3.43 -29.18 -19.34
CA PRO A 16 -2.40 -28.19 -19.11
C PRO A 16 -2.50 -27.77 -17.64
N LEU A 17 -1.41 -27.97 -16.91
CA LEU A 17 -1.22 -27.48 -15.55
C LEU A 17 -1.24 -25.94 -15.64
N VAL A 18 -2.44 -25.36 -15.52
CA VAL A 18 -2.62 -23.92 -15.31
C VAL A 18 -2.01 -23.64 -13.94
N THR A 19 -0.72 -23.29 -13.92
CA THR A 19 -0.09 -22.71 -12.74
C THR A 19 -0.77 -21.38 -12.51
N ALA A 20 -1.74 -21.39 -11.58
CA ALA A 20 -2.40 -20.18 -11.13
C ALA A 20 -1.32 -19.20 -10.67
N ARG A 21 -1.22 -18.05 -11.35
CA ARG A 21 -0.43 -16.87 -10.94
C ARG A 21 -1.03 -16.24 -9.68
N ALA A 22 -1.16 -17.02 -8.60
CA ALA A 22 -1.69 -16.57 -7.33
C ALA A 22 -0.62 -15.84 -6.49
N SER A 23 0.65 -15.79 -6.91
CA SER A 23 1.76 -15.26 -6.09
C SER A 23 1.72 -13.75 -5.80
N ARG A 24 0.81 -12.97 -6.41
CA ARG A 24 0.72 -11.51 -6.21
C ARG A 24 -0.22 -11.06 -5.08
N LYS A 25 -1.07 -11.94 -4.55
CA LYS A 25 -2.11 -11.53 -3.58
C LYS A 25 -1.59 -11.21 -2.18
N TRP A 26 -0.43 -11.73 -1.79
CA TRP A 26 0.09 -11.57 -0.42
C TRP A 26 0.89 -10.29 -0.20
N GLY A 27 1.67 -9.85 -1.20
CA GLY A 27 2.48 -8.62 -1.10
C GLY A 27 1.66 -7.38 -0.78
N PHE A 28 0.45 -7.32 -1.33
CA PHE A 28 -0.41 -6.15 -1.24
C PHE A 28 -1.54 -6.29 -0.21
N TRP A 29 -1.51 -7.34 0.63
CA TRP A 29 -2.61 -7.63 1.55
C TRP A 29 -2.91 -6.46 2.50
N ALA A 30 -1.87 -5.80 3.05
CA ALA A 30 -2.04 -4.70 3.98
C ALA A 30 -2.79 -3.51 3.35
N HIS A 31 -2.42 -3.12 2.13
CA HIS A 31 -3.10 -2.04 1.38
C HIS A 31 -4.59 -2.32 1.16
N MET A 32 -4.91 -3.56 0.74
CA MET A 32 -6.29 -4.03 0.57
C MET A 32 -7.05 -3.97 1.89
N GLN A 33 -6.45 -4.49 2.96
CA GLN A 33 -7.08 -4.56 4.27
C GLN A 33 -7.31 -3.16 4.87
N ILE A 34 -6.34 -2.27 4.77
CA ILE A 34 -6.45 -0.87 5.25
C ILE A 34 -7.62 -0.17 4.58
N ASN A 35 -7.70 -0.25 3.24
CA ASN A 35 -8.78 0.39 2.48
C ASN A 35 -10.14 -0.22 2.81
N ARG A 36 -10.21 -1.55 2.95
CA ARG A 36 -11.43 -2.25 3.35
C ARG A 36 -11.89 -1.81 4.73
N MET A 37 -10.99 -1.73 5.70
CA MET A 37 -11.32 -1.37 7.08
C MET A 37 -11.69 0.10 7.21
N ALA A 38 -11.07 0.99 6.44
CA ALA A 38 -11.39 2.41 6.42
C ALA A 38 -12.87 2.68 6.08
N VAL A 39 -13.52 1.83 5.27
CA VAL A 39 -14.96 1.94 4.97
C VAL A 39 -15.81 1.93 6.25
N PHE A 40 -15.44 1.13 7.24
CA PHE A 40 -16.21 0.99 8.49
C PHE A 40 -15.99 2.15 9.48
N THR A 41 -15.06 3.06 9.18
CA THR A 41 -14.86 4.29 9.98
C THR A 41 -15.83 5.41 9.55
N LEU A 42 -16.42 5.29 8.36
CA LEU A 42 -17.21 6.36 7.75
C LEU A 42 -18.56 6.58 8.46
N PRO A 43 -19.09 7.82 8.45
CA PRO A 43 -20.41 8.11 8.98
C PRO A 43 -21.51 7.48 8.11
N GLU A 44 -22.73 7.38 8.63
CA GLU A 44 -23.85 6.65 8.02
C GLU A 44 -24.17 7.13 6.59
N GLU A 45 -24.08 8.44 6.37
CA GLU A 45 -24.34 9.12 5.10
C GLU A 45 -23.37 8.69 3.99
N MET A 46 -22.16 8.26 4.36
CA MET A 46 -21.14 7.76 3.43
C MET A 46 -21.08 6.24 3.39
N LEU A 47 -21.30 5.59 4.54
CA LEU A 47 -21.10 4.16 4.74
C LEU A 47 -21.89 3.33 3.72
N GLY A 48 -23.14 3.71 3.43
CA GLY A 48 -23.98 2.99 2.46
C GLY A 48 -23.34 2.89 1.07
N PHE A 49 -22.80 3.99 0.54
CA PHE A 49 -22.15 4.04 -0.76
C PHE A 49 -20.84 3.23 -0.77
N TYR A 50 -19.97 3.45 0.22
CA TYR A 50 -18.68 2.76 0.28
C TYR A 50 -18.82 1.26 0.55
N LYS A 51 -19.76 0.84 1.42
CA LYS A 51 -20.01 -0.57 1.72
C LYS A 51 -20.52 -1.34 0.51
N ARG A 52 -21.38 -0.75 -0.31
CA ARG A 52 -21.83 -1.36 -1.59
C ARG A 52 -20.69 -1.55 -2.59
N ASN A 53 -19.67 -0.71 -2.53
CA ASN A 53 -18.52 -0.73 -3.44
C ASN A 53 -17.23 -1.22 -2.76
N ILE A 54 -17.34 -1.91 -1.63
CA ILE A 54 -16.17 -2.25 -0.79
C ILE A 54 -15.19 -3.15 -1.52
N ASP A 55 -15.67 -4.05 -2.39
CA ASP A 55 -14.81 -4.95 -3.15
C ASP A 55 -14.01 -4.20 -4.22
N TYR A 56 -14.60 -3.17 -4.84
CA TYR A 56 -13.89 -2.26 -5.75
C TYR A 56 -12.76 -1.56 -5.00
N ILE A 57 -13.09 -0.89 -3.89
CA ILE A 57 -12.11 -0.16 -3.07
C ILE A 57 -10.98 -1.08 -2.61
N THR A 58 -11.33 -2.29 -2.16
CA THR A 58 -10.36 -3.30 -1.70
C THR A 58 -9.46 -3.76 -2.85
N LYS A 59 -10.03 -4.11 -4.02
CA LYS A 59 -9.28 -4.63 -5.18
C LYS A 59 -8.36 -3.58 -5.80
N HIS A 60 -8.81 -2.33 -5.87
CA HIS A 60 -8.10 -1.23 -6.52
C HIS A 60 -7.13 -0.48 -5.58
N ALA A 61 -7.09 -0.83 -4.29
CA ALA A 61 -6.12 -0.30 -3.31
C ALA A 61 -4.65 -0.62 -3.64
N VAL A 62 -4.40 -1.49 -4.62
CA VAL A 62 -3.07 -1.99 -4.98
C VAL A 62 -2.69 -1.61 -6.42
N ASP A 63 -3.54 -0.83 -7.07
CA ASP A 63 -3.32 -0.41 -8.45
C ASP A 63 -2.16 0.57 -8.60
N PRO A 64 -1.91 1.55 -7.71
CA PRO A 64 -0.71 2.38 -7.78
C PRO A 64 0.58 1.55 -7.87
N ASP A 65 0.69 0.50 -7.05
CA ASP A 65 1.82 -0.45 -7.10
C ASP A 65 1.91 -1.24 -8.40
N LYS A 66 0.81 -1.43 -9.13
CA LYS A 66 0.86 -2.01 -10.48
C LYS A 66 1.33 -0.96 -11.49
N LEU A 67 0.86 0.28 -11.34
CA LEU A 67 1.17 1.39 -12.22
C LEU A 67 2.65 1.81 -12.15
N ARG A 68 3.35 1.60 -11.03
CA ARG A 68 4.80 1.88 -10.91
C ARG A 68 5.66 1.13 -11.93
N TYR A 69 5.20 -0.03 -12.41
CA TYR A 69 5.88 -0.81 -13.44
C TYR A 69 5.56 -0.37 -14.88
N LEU A 70 4.61 0.54 -15.04
CA LEU A 70 4.00 0.90 -16.32
C LEU A 70 4.16 2.40 -16.64
N LEU A 71 4.19 3.24 -15.61
CA LEU A 71 4.27 4.69 -15.71
C LEU A 71 5.58 5.17 -15.10
N LYS A 72 6.39 5.88 -15.89
CA LYS A 72 7.74 6.35 -15.51
C LYS A 72 7.76 7.13 -14.19
N ASN A 73 6.79 8.00 -13.98
CA ASN A 73 6.77 8.92 -12.84
C ASN A 73 5.85 8.44 -11.71
N GLU A 74 5.44 7.16 -11.71
CA GLU A 74 4.59 6.64 -10.64
C GLU A 74 5.41 6.18 -9.43
N ALA A 75 6.55 5.51 -9.64
CA ALA A 75 7.36 4.99 -8.54
C ALA A 75 7.72 6.04 -7.46
N PRO A 76 8.11 7.29 -7.79
CA PRO A 76 8.39 8.31 -6.78
C PRO A 76 7.20 8.73 -5.92
N LYS A 77 5.97 8.42 -6.32
CA LYS A 77 4.77 8.83 -5.57
C LYS A 77 4.49 7.99 -4.34
N HIS A 78 5.23 6.91 -4.14
CA HIS A 78 5.06 5.96 -3.03
C HIS A 78 5.93 6.30 -1.82
N TYR A 79 6.93 7.17 -1.95
CA TYR A 79 7.87 7.43 -0.87
C TYR A 79 8.32 8.89 -0.80
N ILE A 80 9.06 9.20 0.26
CA ILE A 80 9.87 10.41 0.39
C ILE A 80 11.11 10.09 1.23
N ASP A 81 12.29 10.25 0.69
CA ASP A 81 13.54 9.95 1.39
C ASP A 81 13.96 11.12 2.30
N LEU A 82 13.31 11.24 3.46
CA LEU A 82 13.46 12.40 4.35
C LEU A 82 14.88 12.63 4.86
N ASP A 83 15.70 11.60 4.93
CA ASP A 83 17.12 11.71 5.32
C ASP A 83 17.97 12.48 4.30
N LEU A 84 17.44 12.73 3.10
CA LEU A 84 18.05 13.60 2.08
C LEU A 84 17.56 15.06 2.17
N TYR A 85 16.63 15.36 3.09
CA TYR A 85 15.95 16.65 3.20
C TYR A 85 15.86 17.17 4.66
N PRO A 86 17.00 17.40 5.34
CA PRO A 86 17.02 17.82 6.74
C PRO A 86 16.25 19.12 7.00
N GLU A 87 16.15 20.01 6.01
CA GLU A 87 15.43 21.28 6.15
C GLU A 87 13.91 21.09 6.26
N LEU A 88 13.33 19.98 5.77
CA LEU A 88 11.88 19.72 5.88
C LEU A 88 11.42 19.53 7.33
N PHE A 89 12.33 19.15 8.23
CA PHE A 89 12.04 19.01 9.66
C PHE A 89 11.83 20.35 10.36
N THR A 90 12.57 21.39 9.96
CA THR A 90 12.59 22.69 10.64
C THR A 90 11.87 23.79 9.86
N GLN A 91 11.89 23.74 8.53
CA GLN A 91 11.32 24.77 7.66
C GLN A 91 9.96 24.33 7.11
N THR A 92 8.88 24.67 7.82
CA THR A 92 7.51 24.30 7.43
C THR A 92 7.11 24.82 6.05
N LYS A 93 7.67 25.93 5.57
CA LYS A 93 7.40 26.46 4.23
C LYS A 93 7.79 25.49 3.11
N LEU A 94 8.90 24.77 3.25
CA LEU A 94 9.41 23.81 2.25
C LEU A 94 8.49 22.60 2.07
N ARG A 95 7.50 22.43 2.95
CA ARG A 95 6.47 21.40 2.82
C ARG A 95 5.44 21.75 1.75
N GLN A 96 5.40 23.00 1.29
CA GLN A 96 4.61 23.39 0.12
C GLN A 96 5.38 23.09 -1.16
N TRP A 97 4.70 22.55 -2.17
CA TRP A 97 5.32 22.12 -3.42
C TRP A 97 6.19 23.20 -4.08
N ASN A 98 5.65 24.42 -4.23
CA ASN A 98 6.38 25.50 -4.92
C ASN A 98 7.67 25.90 -4.18
N GLU A 99 7.62 25.93 -2.85
CA GLU A 99 8.79 26.22 -2.01
C GLU A 99 9.82 25.08 -2.11
N ALA A 100 9.36 23.83 -2.03
CA ALA A 100 10.20 22.64 -2.21
C ALA A 100 10.92 22.66 -3.57
N VAL A 101 10.19 22.94 -4.66
CA VAL A 101 10.74 23.02 -6.01
C VAL A 101 11.76 24.13 -6.13
N SER A 102 11.52 25.28 -5.50
CA SER A 102 12.47 26.40 -5.52
C SER A 102 13.80 26.06 -4.83
N CYS A 103 13.76 25.16 -3.83
CA CYS A 103 14.92 24.75 -3.06
C CYS A 103 15.66 23.55 -3.68
N TYR A 104 14.93 22.57 -4.21
CA TYR A 104 15.50 21.27 -4.61
C TYR A 104 15.37 20.96 -6.10
N SER A 105 14.61 21.72 -6.90
CA SER A 105 14.19 21.37 -8.27
C SER A 105 13.19 20.20 -8.35
N VAL A 106 12.47 20.11 -9.47
CA VAL A 106 11.51 19.02 -9.72
C VAL A 106 12.24 17.68 -9.85
N ASP A 107 13.34 17.64 -10.62
CA ASP A 107 14.06 16.39 -10.91
C ASP A 107 14.59 15.73 -9.63
N THR A 108 15.11 16.51 -8.68
CA THR A 108 15.58 15.98 -7.39
C THR A 108 14.42 15.47 -6.53
N LEU A 109 13.29 16.18 -6.50
CA LEU A 109 12.11 15.73 -5.76
C LEU A 109 11.53 14.43 -6.38
N GLU A 110 11.46 14.35 -7.71
CA GLU A 110 11.03 13.13 -8.40
C GLU A 110 12.04 11.98 -8.21
N ALA A 111 13.32 12.25 -8.03
CA ALA A 111 14.32 11.21 -7.78
C ALA A 111 14.24 10.63 -6.35
N ASN A 112 13.88 11.45 -5.36
CA ASN A 112 13.91 11.06 -3.94
C ASN A 112 12.50 10.97 -3.31
N GLY A 113 11.46 11.04 -4.13
CA GLY A 113 10.09 10.77 -3.71
C GLY A 113 9.24 12.01 -3.43
N VAL A 114 7.99 11.95 -3.88
CA VAL A 114 7.01 13.04 -3.86
C VAL A 114 5.71 12.67 -3.15
N LEU A 115 5.71 11.60 -2.35
CA LEU A 115 4.53 11.06 -1.66
C LEU A 115 3.65 12.12 -0.96
N PRO A 116 4.17 13.01 -0.10
CA PRO A 116 3.31 13.98 0.60
C PRO A 116 2.51 14.87 -0.36
N TRP A 117 3.16 15.37 -1.42
CA TRP A 117 2.50 16.22 -2.41
C TRP A 117 1.53 15.43 -3.30
N ASN A 118 1.85 14.18 -3.61
CA ASN A 118 0.92 13.31 -4.34
C ASN A 118 -0.37 13.06 -3.55
N ILE A 119 -0.29 12.85 -2.23
CA ILE A 119 -1.45 12.74 -1.34
C ILE A 119 -2.29 14.03 -1.39
N GLU A 120 -1.67 15.21 -1.35
CA GLU A 120 -2.39 16.49 -1.50
C GLU A 120 -3.12 16.60 -2.85
N GLN A 121 -2.52 16.13 -3.94
CA GLN A 121 -3.16 16.12 -5.26
C GLN A 121 -4.36 15.17 -5.30
N PHE A 122 -4.24 13.95 -4.73
CA PHE A 122 -5.34 13.00 -4.67
C PHE A 122 -6.47 13.47 -3.75
N MET A 123 -6.16 14.18 -2.66
CA MET A 123 -7.16 14.84 -1.83
C MET A 123 -7.99 15.86 -2.62
N LYS A 124 -7.33 16.71 -3.41
CA LYS A 124 -8.01 17.69 -4.29
C LYS A 124 -8.87 16.99 -5.35
N ARG A 125 -8.35 15.93 -5.98
CA ARG A 125 -9.06 15.12 -6.99
C ARG A 125 -10.30 14.45 -6.39
N LEU A 126 -10.19 13.84 -5.21
CA LEU A 126 -11.31 13.20 -4.53
C LEU A 126 -12.39 14.23 -4.16
N THR A 127 -12.00 15.38 -3.61
CA THR A 127 -12.93 16.48 -3.29
C THR A 127 -13.69 16.93 -4.54
N ARG A 128 -12.97 17.13 -5.66
CA ARG A 128 -13.60 17.50 -6.94
C ARG A 128 -14.52 16.40 -7.48
N ALA A 129 -14.14 15.13 -7.35
CA ALA A 129 -14.97 14.01 -7.79
C ALA A 129 -16.30 13.97 -7.03
N PHE A 130 -16.26 14.21 -5.70
CA PHE A 130 -17.48 14.34 -4.90
C PHE A 130 -18.33 15.54 -5.36
N ALA A 131 -17.73 16.72 -5.53
CA ALA A 131 -18.45 17.92 -5.96
C ALA A 131 -19.12 17.74 -7.34
N ASN A 132 -18.45 17.03 -8.24
CA ASN A 132 -18.94 16.71 -9.58
C ASN A 132 -19.95 15.55 -9.62
N ARG A 133 -20.19 14.88 -8.49
CA ARG A 133 -21.05 13.68 -8.41
C ARG A 133 -20.59 12.53 -9.32
N ASP A 134 -19.28 12.43 -9.57
CA ASP A 134 -18.68 11.35 -10.37
C ASP A 134 -18.33 10.17 -9.47
N SER A 135 -19.27 9.23 -9.33
CA SER A 135 -19.13 8.05 -8.46
C SER A 135 -17.91 7.20 -8.81
N ALA A 136 -17.61 7.03 -10.10
CA ALA A 136 -16.48 6.22 -10.55
C ALA A 136 -15.15 6.91 -10.21
N ALA A 137 -15.05 8.23 -10.41
CA ALA A 137 -13.88 8.98 -9.98
C ALA A 137 -13.73 9.02 -8.46
N VAL A 138 -14.82 9.09 -7.69
CA VAL A 138 -14.76 9.00 -6.23
C VAL A 138 -14.17 7.67 -5.79
N LEU A 139 -14.64 6.54 -6.32
CA LEU A 139 -14.09 5.23 -5.94
C LEU A 139 -12.61 5.09 -6.33
N ARG A 140 -12.23 5.48 -7.55
CA ARG A 140 -10.83 5.46 -8.00
C ARG A 140 -9.94 6.32 -7.12
N CYS A 141 -10.31 7.58 -6.92
CA CYS A 141 -9.53 8.50 -6.11
C CYS A 141 -9.48 8.05 -4.65
N SER A 142 -10.55 7.45 -4.12
CA SER A 142 -10.57 6.90 -2.76
C SER A 142 -9.57 5.76 -2.60
N ALA A 143 -9.58 4.77 -3.50
CA ALA A 143 -8.66 3.63 -3.45
C ALA A 143 -7.19 4.07 -3.60
N PHE A 144 -6.91 5.00 -4.52
CA PHE A 144 -5.55 5.50 -4.74
C PHE A 144 -5.07 6.37 -3.57
N LEU A 145 -5.91 7.28 -3.08
CA LEU A 145 -5.59 8.08 -1.89
C LEU A 145 -5.36 7.17 -0.68
N GLY A 146 -6.16 6.11 -0.53
CA GLY A 146 -6.01 5.13 0.52
C GLY A 146 -4.67 4.39 0.45
N HIS A 147 -4.22 4.02 -0.75
CA HIS A 147 -2.91 3.44 -0.99
C HIS A 147 -1.77 4.37 -0.53
N TYR A 148 -1.73 5.61 -1.02
CA TYR A 148 -0.63 6.52 -0.67
C TYR A 148 -0.63 6.90 0.83
N LEU A 149 -1.78 6.96 1.49
CA LEU A 149 -1.85 7.14 2.95
C LEU A 149 -1.34 5.91 3.72
N ALA A 150 -1.54 4.71 3.18
CA ALA A 150 -0.95 3.49 3.72
C ALA A 150 0.57 3.49 3.55
N ASP A 151 1.10 3.85 2.38
CA ASP A 151 2.55 4.03 2.15
C ASP A 151 3.14 5.07 3.12
N ALA A 152 2.47 6.21 3.29
CA ALA A 152 2.90 7.26 4.23
C ALA A 152 2.92 6.77 5.69
N SER A 153 2.24 5.66 5.99
CA SER A 153 2.22 5.03 7.30
C SER A 153 3.32 3.98 7.50
N VAL A 154 4.12 3.68 6.47
CA VAL A 154 5.24 2.72 6.54
C VAL A 154 6.56 3.46 6.80
N PRO A 155 7.33 3.11 7.85
CA PRO A 155 8.62 3.73 8.13
C PRO A 155 9.59 3.70 6.94
N LEU A 156 9.70 2.56 6.26
CA LEU A 156 10.65 2.33 5.18
C LEU A 156 10.31 3.09 3.88
N HIS A 157 9.10 3.64 3.74
CA HIS A 157 8.77 4.56 2.63
C HIS A 157 9.18 6.02 2.93
N THR A 158 9.86 6.26 4.05
CA THR A 158 10.29 7.60 4.47
C THR A 158 11.81 7.79 4.53
N THR A 159 12.59 6.87 3.98
CA THR A 159 14.06 6.88 4.07
C THR A 159 14.71 6.30 2.81
N SER A 160 15.85 6.87 2.42
CA SER A 160 16.69 6.32 1.36
C SER A 160 17.42 5.01 1.77
N ASN A 161 17.29 4.54 3.01
CA ASN A 161 17.66 3.17 3.44
C ASN A 161 16.46 2.20 3.42
N TYR A 162 15.47 2.44 2.55
CA TYR A 162 14.18 1.75 2.53
C TYR A 162 14.27 0.21 2.55
N ASN A 163 15.26 -0.38 1.90
CA ASN A 163 15.44 -1.83 1.84
C ASN A 163 16.64 -2.30 2.67
N GLY A 164 17.15 -1.49 3.61
CA GLY A 164 18.30 -1.86 4.43
C GLY A 164 19.62 -1.94 3.65
N GLN A 165 19.67 -1.39 2.44
CA GLN A 165 20.84 -1.45 1.55
C GLN A 165 22.06 -0.70 2.09
N LYS A 166 21.87 0.27 2.98
CA LYS A 166 22.95 1.03 3.64
C LYS A 166 23.41 0.41 4.96
N THR A 167 22.65 -0.55 5.49
CA THR A 167 22.90 -1.18 6.81
C THR A 167 23.05 -2.70 6.74
N ASN A 168 23.20 -3.27 5.54
CA ASN A 168 23.35 -4.71 5.30
C ASN A 168 22.13 -5.56 5.72
N GLN A 169 20.93 -5.01 5.53
CA GLN A 169 19.64 -5.64 5.86
C GLN A 169 18.75 -5.77 4.61
N LYS A 170 19.37 -6.03 3.45
CA LYS A 170 18.66 -6.16 2.16
C LYS A 170 17.47 -7.12 2.28
N GLY A 171 16.27 -6.63 1.95
CA GLY A 171 15.01 -7.36 2.05
C GLY A 171 14.14 -6.98 3.25
N ILE A 172 14.61 -6.09 4.15
CA ILE A 172 13.83 -5.66 5.31
C ILE A 172 12.53 -4.93 4.92
N HIS A 173 12.48 -4.29 3.75
CA HIS A 173 11.25 -3.66 3.22
C HIS A 173 10.12 -4.67 3.11
N ALA A 174 10.33 -5.71 2.29
CA ALA A 174 9.33 -6.76 2.09
C ALA A 174 9.07 -7.54 3.38
N PHE A 175 10.07 -7.69 4.24
CA PHE A 175 9.89 -8.32 5.54
C PHE A 175 8.88 -7.54 6.41
N TRP A 176 9.08 -6.23 6.56
CA TRP A 176 8.21 -5.39 7.38
C TRP A 176 6.81 -5.20 6.76
N GLU A 177 6.73 -4.89 5.46
CA GLU A 177 5.47 -4.51 4.80
C GLU A 177 4.62 -5.70 4.37
N THR A 178 5.24 -6.80 3.92
CA THR A 178 4.50 -7.95 3.40
C THR A 178 4.42 -9.09 4.41
N ARG A 179 5.54 -9.44 5.04
CA ARG A 179 5.61 -10.69 5.82
C ARG A 179 4.95 -10.55 7.19
N LEU A 180 5.27 -9.49 7.95
CA LEU A 180 4.71 -9.32 9.29
C LEU A 180 3.18 -9.14 9.27
N PRO A 181 2.58 -8.27 8.43
CA PRO A 181 1.15 -8.07 8.46
C PRO A 181 0.39 -9.34 8.11
N VAL A 182 0.87 -10.12 7.14
CA VAL A 182 0.25 -11.39 6.76
C VAL A 182 0.34 -12.43 7.88
N LEU A 183 1.49 -12.55 8.55
CA LEU A 183 1.68 -13.54 9.61
C LEU A 183 0.87 -13.24 10.89
N PHE A 184 0.69 -11.97 11.21
CA PHE A 184 0.13 -11.55 12.51
C PHE A 184 -1.23 -10.86 12.39
N ALA A 185 -1.81 -10.78 11.18
CA ALA A 185 -3.10 -10.14 10.89
C ALA A 185 -4.22 -10.48 11.87
N GLU A 186 -4.34 -11.78 12.22
CA GLU A 186 -5.41 -12.28 13.09
C GLU A 186 -5.33 -11.74 14.52
N ASN A 187 -4.18 -11.21 14.94
CA ASN A 187 -3.95 -10.66 16.27
C ASN A 187 -4.04 -9.13 16.32
N TYR A 188 -4.26 -8.45 15.19
CA TYR A 188 -4.31 -6.99 15.16
C TYR A 188 -5.74 -6.48 15.38
N ASP A 189 -5.90 -5.52 16.27
CA ASP A 189 -7.10 -4.71 16.36
C ASP A 189 -7.11 -3.69 15.21
N GLN A 190 -8.10 -3.82 14.33
CA GLN A 190 -8.26 -2.96 13.15
C GLN A 190 -9.43 -1.97 13.31
N LEU A 191 -10.04 -1.88 14.49
CA LEU A 191 -11.12 -0.96 14.79
C LEU A 191 -10.56 0.37 15.30
N THR A 192 -10.58 1.39 14.47
CA THR A 192 -9.92 2.66 14.79
C THR A 192 -10.86 3.82 15.14
N GLY A 193 -12.16 3.53 15.25
CA GLY A 193 -13.20 4.52 15.55
C GLY A 193 -13.75 5.22 14.31
N ARG A 194 -14.57 6.25 14.54
CA ARG A 194 -15.22 7.03 13.47
C ARG A 194 -14.24 8.03 12.85
N SER A 195 -14.40 8.28 11.57
CA SER A 195 -13.63 9.29 10.85
C SER A 195 -13.94 10.70 11.39
N VAL A 196 -12.92 11.55 11.39
CA VAL A 196 -12.97 12.94 11.85
C VAL A 196 -12.51 13.89 10.75
N TYR A 197 -13.08 15.09 10.76
CA TYR A 197 -12.73 16.14 9.79
C TYR A 197 -11.33 16.69 10.06
N ILE A 198 -10.54 16.85 9.01
CA ILE A 198 -9.18 17.38 9.09
C ILE A 198 -9.17 18.85 8.61
N ASN A 199 -8.98 19.79 9.55
CA ASN A 199 -8.90 21.22 9.23
C ASN A 199 -7.75 21.57 8.28
N ASN A 200 -6.59 20.92 8.45
CA ASN A 200 -5.42 21.14 7.62
C ASN A 200 -4.81 19.81 7.20
N THR A 201 -5.18 19.36 6.00
CA THR A 201 -4.73 18.07 5.45
C THR A 201 -3.23 18.02 5.24
N SER A 202 -2.60 19.12 4.81
CA SER A 202 -1.15 19.19 4.63
C SER A 202 -0.41 18.94 5.96
N SER A 203 -0.80 19.64 7.02
CA SER A 203 -0.22 19.44 8.36
C SER A 203 -0.39 18.00 8.85
N TYR A 204 -1.54 17.39 8.59
CA TYR A 204 -1.79 15.99 8.92
C TYR A 204 -0.87 15.04 8.16
N ILE A 205 -0.71 15.21 6.84
CA ILE A 205 0.16 14.37 5.99
C ILE A 205 1.59 14.38 6.52
N TRP A 206 2.13 15.57 6.75
CA TRP A 206 3.50 15.72 7.24
C TRP A 206 3.67 15.12 8.64
N LYS A 207 2.68 15.28 9.53
CA LYS A 207 2.69 14.62 10.84
C LYS A 207 2.73 13.09 10.70
N LEU A 208 1.90 12.51 9.84
CA LEU A 208 1.86 11.07 9.60
C LEU A 208 3.20 10.52 9.11
N ILE A 209 3.80 11.22 8.14
CA ILE A 209 5.11 10.87 7.55
C ILE A 209 6.22 10.99 8.59
N PHE A 210 6.30 12.08 9.37
CA PHE A 210 7.33 12.20 10.41
C PHE A 210 7.16 11.14 11.51
N GLN A 211 5.93 10.77 11.85
CA GLN A 211 5.68 9.66 12.77
C GLN A 211 6.14 8.31 12.19
N SER A 212 5.97 8.07 10.88
CA SER A 212 6.57 6.90 10.21
C SER A 212 8.09 6.94 10.29
N HIS A 213 8.67 8.09 9.94
CA HIS A 213 10.12 8.26 9.89
C HIS A 213 10.78 8.07 11.26
N SER A 214 10.14 8.53 12.33
CA SER A 214 10.63 8.35 13.70
C SER A 214 10.71 6.89 14.16
N ALA A 215 10.19 5.94 13.37
CA ALA A 215 10.27 4.50 13.65
C ALA A 215 11.30 3.77 12.77
N VAL A 216 11.97 4.46 11.84
CA VAL A 216 12.97 3.85 10.94
C VAL A 216 14.14 3.27 11.73
N ASP A 217 14.59 3.97 12.77
CA ASP A 217 15.67 3.52 13.66
C ASP A 217 15.33 2.18 14.33
N SER A 218 14.14 2.06 14.90
CA SER A 218 13.66 0.86 15.58
C SER A 218 13.49 -0.31 14.61
N VAL A 219 13.00 -0.04 13.40
CA VAL A 219 12.90 -1.05 12.34
C VAL A 219 14.28 -1.61 11.99
N LEU A 220 15.27 -0.76 11.78
CA LEU A 220 16.61 -1.19 11.39
C LEU A 220 17.37 -1.80 12.57
N CYS A 221 17.46 -1.10 13.71
CA CYS A 221 18.24 -1.54 14.86
C CYS A 221 17.74 -2.87 15.45
N PHE A 222 16.43 -3.06 15.60
CA PHE A 222 15.92 -4.30 16.19
C PHE A 222 16.10 -5.52 15.28
N GLU A 223 16.03 -5.36 13.96
CA GLU A 223 16.36 -6.45 13.04
C GLU A 223 17.85 -6.76 13.09
N GLU A 224 18.71 -5.74 13.13
CA GLU A 224 20.17 -5.92 13.22
C GLU A 224 20.57 -6.64 14.51
N GLU A 225 20.01 -6.24 15.65
CA GLU A 225 20.23 -6.88 16.95
C GLU A 225 19.74 -8.32 16.97
N LEU A 226 18.55 -8.59 16.44
CA LEU A 226 18.03 -9.95 16.34
C LEU A 226 18.93 -10.81 15.45
N ASN A 227 19.37 -10.27 14.32
CA ASN A 227 20.25 -10.93 13.37
C ASN A 227 21.58 -11.37 14.01
N LYS A 228 22.16 -10.54 14.89
CA LYS A 228 23.40 -10.87 15.63
C LYS A 228 23.25 -12.09 16.55
N THR A 229 22.05 -12.33 17.04
CA THR A 229 21.76 -13.43 17.99
C THR A 229 21.10 -14.64 17.34
N THR A 230 20.72 -14.55 16.06
CA THR A 230 20.05 -15.62 15.33
C THR A 230 21.06 -16.39 14.51
N ALA A 231 21.11 -17.71 14.66
CA ALA A 231 21.91 -18.57 13.81
C ALA A 231 21.45 -18.45 12.33
N ALA A 232 22.40 -18.38 11.39
CA ALA A 232 22.12 -18.03 9.99
C ALA A 232 21.08 -18.95 9.34
N GLU A 233 21.11 -20.24 9.68
CA GLU A 233 20.18 -21.26 9.19
C GLU A 233 18.74 -21.10 9.72
N ARG A 234 18.53 -20.32 10.79
CA ARG A 234 17.20 -20.06 11.37
C ARG A 234 16.57 -18.77 10.87
N LYS A 235 17.34 -17.89 10.22
CA LYS A 235 16.83 -16.61 9.69
C LYS A 235 15.79 -16.83 8.60
N PHE A 236 16.06 -17.76 7.69
CA PHE A 236 15.19 -18.08 6.56
C PHE A 236 14.60 -19.48 6.69
N GLY A 237 13.42 -19.68 6.11
CA GLY A 237 12.73 -20.96 6.06
C GLY A 237 11.94 -21.12 4.77
N LEU A 238 11.57 -22.35 4.45
CA LEU A 238 10.68 -22.66 3.34
C LEU A 238 9.24 -22.36 3.76
N ASN A 239 8.59 -21.47 3.02
CA ASN A 239 7.23 -21.04 3.29
C ASN A 239 6.33 -21.33 2.09
N ASN A 240 5.11 -21.80 2.34
CA ASN A 240 4.12 -21.97 1.30
C ASN A 240 3.38 -20.65 1.06
N LYS A 241 3.60 -20.02 -0.11
CA LYS A 241 2.86 -18.84 -0.57
C LYS A 241 1.98 -19.25 -1.77
N ASN A 242 0.69 -19.50 -1.54
CA ASN A 242 -0.28 -19.89 -2.57
C ASN A 242 0.12 -21.13 -3.39
N GLY A 243 0.58 -22.18 -2.71
CA GLY A 243 0.98 -23.44 -3.34
C GLY A 243 2.40 -23.45 -3.90
N ALA A 244 3.11 -22.31 -3.87
CA ALA A 244 4.53 -22.24 -4.22
C ALA A 244 5.38 -22.23 -2.94
N ILE A 245 6.40 -23.10 -2.90
CA ILE A 245 7.40 -23.10 -1.85
C ILE A 245 8.43 -22.02 -2.18
N VAL A 246 8.59 -21.04 -1.29
CA VAL A 246 9.59 -19.97 -1.42
C VAL A 246 10.43 -19.87 -0.16
N SER A 247 11.72 -19.54 -0.34
CA SER A 247 12.57 -19.14 0.79
C SER A 247 12.20 -17.71 1.20
N ASP A 248 11.89 -17.52 2.48
CA ASP A 248 11.56 -16.21 3.08
C ASP A 248 11.95 -16.23 4.56
N TYR A 249 11.84 -15.10 5.26
CA TYR A 249 12.05 -15.03 6.71
C TYR A 249 11.21 -16.08 7.43
N SER A 250 11.86 -16.85 8.31
CA SER A 250 11.21 -17.89 9.09
C SER A 250 10.15 -17.30 10.02
N GLU A 251 9.13 -18.08 10.37
CA GLU A 251 8.09 -17.61 11.29
C GLU A 251 8.65 -17.30 12.69
N GLU A 252 9.64 -18.07 13.14
CA GLU A 252 10.34 -17.83 14.40
C GLU A 252 11.06 -16.48 14.40
N TYR A 253 11.85 -16.20 13.34
CA TYR A 253 12.53 -14.92 13.20
C TYR A 253 11.54 -13.75 13.10
N ALA A 254 10.48 -13.92 12.29
CA ALA A 254 9.41 -12.93 12.15
C ALA A 254 8.73 -12.63 13.49
N ARG A 255 8.45 -13.65 14.31
CA ARG A 255 7.81 -13.49 15.62
C ARG A 255 8.71 -12.75 16.59
N ASN A 256 9.97 -13.13 16.69
CA ASN A 256 10.94 -12.47 17.57
C ASN A 256 11.15 -11.00 17.17
N TYR A 257 11.24 -10.72 15.87
CA TYR A 257 11.34 -9.35 15.37
C TYR A 257 10.07 -8.55 15.66
N HIS A 258 8.90 -9.11 15.39
CA HIS A 258 7.61 -8.49 15.67
C HIS A 258 7.42 -8.16 17.16
N GLN A 259 7.87 -9.04 18.06
CA GLN A 259 7.87 -8.79 19.51
C GLN A 259 8.78 -7.62 19.89
N ARG A 260 9.99 -7.52 19.32
CA ARG A 260 10.90 -6.38 19.55
C ARG A 260 10.33 -5.06 19.05
N LEU A 261 9.61 -5.10 17.93
CA LEU A 261 8.85 -3.95 17.42
C LEU A 261 7.69 -3.52 18.32
N ASN A 262 7.34 -4.32 19.33
CA ASN A 262 6.39 -3.99 20.40
C ASN A 262 5.08 -3.37 19.86
N GLY A 263 4.38 -4.10 18.98
CA GLY A 263 3.09 -3.68 18.40
C GLY A 263 3.19 -2.54 17.37
N MET A 264 4.38 -2.18 16.88
CA MET A 264 4.54 -1.10 15.91
C MET A 264 3.74 -1.32 14.63
N VAL A 265 3.80 -2.52 14.04
CA VAL A 265 3.13 -2.81 12.75
C VAL A 265 1.63 -2.58 12.86
N GLU A 266 1.01 -3.10 13.91
CA GLU A 266 -0.40 -2.85 14.24
C GLU A 266 -0.71 -1.36 14.38
N ARG A 267 0.07 -0.62 15.20
CA ARG A 267 -0.13 0.83 15.38
C ARG A 267 -0.02 1.61 14.05
N ARG A 268 0.90 1.22 13.17
CA ARG A 268 1.04 1.83 11.84
C ARG A 268 -0.15 1.49 10.95
N MET A 269 -0.65 0.26 10.97
CA MET A 269 -1.88 -0.13 10.25
C MET A 269 -3.10 0.63 10.75
N GLN A 270 -3.28 0.77 12.07
CA GLN A 270 -4.35 1.58 12.66
C GLN A 270 -4.26 3.05 12.24
N ALA A 271 -3.05 3.62 12.28
CA ALA A 271 -2.81 4.99 11.81
C ALA A 271 -3.19 5.15 10.33
N ALA A 272 -2.89 4.16 9.49
CA ALA A 272 -3.29 4.16 8.09
C ALA A 272 -4.82 4.10 7.94
N ILE A 273 -5.50 3.15 8.58
CA ILE A 273 -6.97 2.99 8.52
C ILE A 273 -7.68 4.30 8.91
N SER A 274 -7.31 4.88 10.05
CA SER A 274 -7.85 6.17 10.50
C SER A 274 -7.58 7.29 9.51
N SER A 275 -6.36 7.37 8.97
CA SER A 275 -6.00 8.42 8.02
C SER A 275 -6.82 8.32 6.75
N VAL A 276 -6.98 7.11 6.19
CA VAL A 276 -7.81 6.88 5.00
C VAL A 276 -9.26 7.33 5.25
N GLY A 277 -9.86 6.88 6.35
CA GLY A 277 -11.22 7.27 6.72
C GLY A 277 -11.38 8.79 6.89
N ASN A 278 -10.45 9.43 7.59
CA ASN A 278 -10.45 10.87 7.83
C ASN A 278 -10.32 11.66 6.52
N PHE A 279 -9.46 11.23 5.59
CA PHE A 279 -9.28 11.91 4.30
C PHE A 279 -10.51 11.77 3.40
N TRP A 280 -11.10 10.57 3.31
CA TRP A 280 -12.34 10.37 2.55
C TRP A 280 -13.47 11.23 3.10
N TYR A 281 -13.66 11.22 4.42
CA TYR A 281 -14.67 12.05 5.09
C TYR A 281 -14.42 13.54 4.87
N THR A 282 -13.19 14.01 5.06
CA THR A 282 -12.81 15.41 4.83
C THR A 282 -13.07 15.83 3.38
N ALA A 283 -12.79 14.97 2.40
CA ALA A 283 -13.02 15.27 0.98
C ALA A 283 -14.52 15.40 0.67
N TRP A 284 -15.35 14.54 1.26
CA TRP A 284 -16.81 14.61 1.14
C TRP A 284 -17.38 15.87 1.80
N VAL A 285 -16.92 16.22 3.00
CA VAL A 285 -17.31 17.47 3.69
C VAL A 285 -16.93 18.69 2.87
N ASN A 286 -15.68 18.76 2.39
CA ASN A 286 -15.18 19.86 1.56
C ASN A 286 -15.94 20.01 0.23
N ALA A 287 -16.54 18.93 -0.26
CA ALA A 287 -17.36 18.94 -1.47
C ALA A 287 -18.82 19.38 -1.23
N GLY A 288 -19.17 19.80 -0.01
CA GLY A 288 -20.53 20.21 0.35
C GLY A 288 -21.45 19.04 0.71
N GLN A 289 -20.89 17.91 1.15
CA GLN A 289 -21.64 16.76 1.67
C GLN A 289 -22.73 16.24 0.72
N PRO A 290 -22.41 15.95 -0.56
CA PRO A 290 -23.42 15.49 -1.50
C PRO A 290 -24.07 14.18 -1.03
N ASP A 291 -25.39 14.05 -1.22
CA ASP A 291 -26.13 12.81 -0.93
C ASP A 291 -25.66 11.66 -1.84
N LEU A 292 -25.20 10.57 -1.23
CA LEU A 292 -24.61 9.40 -1.89
C LEU A 292 -25.61 8.22 -2.05
N ASN A 293 -26.84 8.34 -1.54
CA ASN A 293 -27.78 7.22 -1.45
C ASN A 293 -28.02 6.51 -2.80
N ASN A 294 -28.09 7.28 -3.88
CA ASN A 294 -28.38 6.77 -5.23
C ASN A 294 -27.15 6.59 -6.13
N TRP A 295 -25.94 6.80 -5.60
CA TRP A 295 -24.73 6.66 -6.39
C TRP A 295 -24.41 5.18 -6.59
N ARG A 296 -24.07 4.83 -7.84
CA ARG A 296 -23.65 3.48 -8.26
C ARG A 296 -22.41 3.57 -9.11
N LEU A 297 -21.60 2.51 -9.07
CA LEU A 297 -20.58 2.31 -10.09
C LEU A 297 -21.29 1.94 -11.39
N HIS A 298 -21.13 2.74 -12.45
CA HIS A 298 -21.66 2.36 -13.76
C HIS A 298 -20.79 1.24 -14.34
N GLU A 299 -21.40 0.15 -14.84
CA GLU A 299 -20.71 -1.04 -15.37
C GLU A 299 -19.66 -0.70 -16.45
N SER A 300 -19.85 0.37 -17.23
CA SER A 300 -18.89 0.83 -18.24
C SER A 300 -17.56 1.34 -17.66
N SER A 301 -17.46 1.55 -16.35
CA SER A 301 -16.25 2.04 -15.67
C SER A 301 -15.27 0.94 -15.26
N GLU A 302 -15.65 -0.34 -15.38
CA GLU A 302 -14.72 -1.48 -15.25
C GLU A 302 -13.72 -1.55 -16.41
N GLY A 303 -13.99 -0.85 -17.52
CA GLY A 303 -13.16 -0.85 -18.74
C GLY A 303 -11.78 -0.18 -18.64
N LEU A 304 -11.38 0.35 -17.47
CA LEU A 304 -10.05 0.95 -17.28
C LEU A 304 -8.92 -0.08 -17.10
N ASP A 305 -9.21 -1.38 -17.20
CA ASP A 305 -8.20 -2.43 -17.40
C ASP A 305 -7.44 -2.25 -18.76
N SER A 306 -7.90 -1.36 -19.64
CA SER A 306 -7.33 -1.10 -20.96
C SER A 306 -6.40 0.12 -21.05
N LEU A 307 -5.60 0.41 -20.01
CA LEU A 307 -4.41 1.24 -20.23
C LEU A 307 -3.52 0.47 -21.22
N GLN A 308 -3.30 1.01 -22.43
CA GLN A 308 -2.38 0.41 -23.40
C GLN A 308 -0.97 0.38 -22.79
N TYR A 309 -0.61 -0.79 -22.27
CA TYR A 309 0.63 -1.01 -21.55
C TYR A 309 1.83 -0.94 -22.50
N SER A 310 2.87 -0.21 -22.09
CA SER A 310 4.21 -0.38 -22.64
C SER A 310 4.59 -1.86 -22.55
N LYS A 311 5.10 -2.44 -23.65
CA LYS A 311 5.62 -3.83 -23.66
C LYS A 311 6.86 -4.01 -22.78
N THR A 312 7.47 -2.91 -22.33
CA THR A 312 8.67 -2.93 -21.49
C THR A 312 8.28 -2.58 -20.05
N LYS A 313 8.39 -3.57 -19.16
CA LYS A 313 8.22 -3.39 -17.71
C LYS A 313 9.35 -2.50 -17.19
N LEU A 314 9.00 -1.38 -16.56
CA LEU A 314 9.99 -0.54 -15.88
C LEU A 314 10.51 -1.26 -14.63
N LYS A 315 11.79 -1.07 -14.28
CA LYS A 315 12.32 -1.52 -12.99
C LYS A 315 11.85 -0.59 -11.89
N THR A 316 11.65 -1.14 -10.70
CA THR A 316 11.37 -0.38 -9.47
C THR A 316 12.64 -0.18 -8.67
N ARG A 317 12.67 0.79 -7.75
CA ARG A 317 13.81 1.00 -6.84
C ARG A 317 14.22 -0.27 -6.09
N GLU A 318 13.26 -1.12 -5.71
CA GLU A 318 13.50 -2.42 -5.08
C GLU A 318 14.25 -3.44 -5.98
N GLU A 319 14.27 -3.22 -7.30
CA GLU A 319 14.91 -4.07 -8.32
C GLU A 319 16.22 -3.46 -8.88
N GLU A 320 16.67 -2.31 -8.35
CA GLU A 320 17.93 -1.60 -8.68
C GLU A 320 19.10 -2.02 -7.77
#